data_AF-A0A3M1V0T2-F1
#
_entry.id   AF-A0A3M1V0T2-F1
#
_cell.length_a   1.000
_cell.length_b   1.000
_cell.length_c   1.000
_cell.angle_alpha   90.00
_cell.angle_beta   90.00
_cell.angle_gamma   90.00
#
_symmetry.space_group_name_H-M   'P 1'
#
loop_
_entity.id
_entity.type
_entity.pdbx_description
1 polymer ?
#
loop_
_entity_poly.entity_id
_entity_poly.type
_entity_poly.pdbx_seq_one_letter_code
_entity_poly.pdbx_strand_id
1 'polypeptide(L)'
;MPRITIAEHDIAPGERRRLEIPVARLVTETWLSLPVEVVNGKRPGPTIWLSAAVHGDELNGVEIIRQVLDRISAANFHGCLIAVPIVNVFGFVEQSRYLPDRRDLNRSFPGSPRGSLASRLAHLFMTEIVSRCQLGLLSMDGD
;
A
#
# COMPACT_ATOMS: atom_id res chain seq x y z
N MET A 1 7.86 -4.05 20.11
CA MET A 1 7.76 -4.50 18.70
C MET A 1 9.17 -4.58 18.14
N PRO A 2 9.53 -5.51 17.24
CA PRO A 2 10.80 -5.45 16.53
C PRO A 2 10.80 -4.35 15.46
N ARG A 3 12.00 -4.04 14.95
CA ARG A 3 12.18 -3.25 13.73
C ARG A 3 11.54 -3.99 12.56
N ILE A 4 10.94 -3.25 11.63
CA ILE A 4 10.40 -3.78 10.37
C ILE A 4 11.10 -3.09 9.19
N THR A 5 11.31 -3.83 8.11
CA THR A 5 11.93 -3.32 6.88
C THR A 5 10.92 -3.38 5.74
N ILE A 6 10.62 -2.23 5.13
CA ILE A 6 9.70 -2.08 3.99
C ILE A 6 10.44 -1.36 2.89
N ALA A 7 10.53 -1.96 1.69
CA ALA A 7 11.28 -1.41 0.56
C ALA A 7 12.68 -0.90 0.95
N GLU A 8 13.46 -1.73 1.65
CA GLU A 8 14.81 -1.42 2.14
C GLU A 8 14.89 -0.32 3.21
N HIS A 9 13.77 0.21 3.68
CA HIS A 9 13.72 1.19 4.77
C HIS A 9 13.42 0.52 6.09
N ASP A 10 14.30 0.72 7.07
CA ASP A 10 14.12 0.27 8.44
C ASP A 10 13.27 1.26 9.25
N ILE A 11 12.20 0.76 9.89
CA ILE A 11 11.29 1.51 10.77
C ILE A 11 11.41 0.96 12.19
N ALA A 12 11.88 1.81 13.09
CA ALA A 12 12.13 1.44 14.49
C ALA A 12 10.81 1.36 15.30
N PRO A 13 10.81 0.65 16.44
CA PRO A 13 9.65 0.62 17.34
C PRO A 13 9.32 2.02 17.87
N GLY A 14 8.05 2.40 17.83
CA GLY A 14 7.58 3.74 18.19
C GLY A 14 7.74 4.78 17.08
N GLU A 15 8.11 4.38 15.87
CA GLU A 15 8.26 5.26 14.71
C GLU A 15 7.03 5.22 13.79
N ARG A 16 6.69 6.38 13.21
CA ARG A 16 5.78 6.51 12.07
C ARG A 16 6.57 7.06 10.90
N ARG A 17 6.50 6.41 9.74
CA ARG A 17 7.23 6.80 8.53
C ARG A 17 6.35 6.69 7.31
N ARG A 18 6.41 7.72 6.45
CA ARG A 18 5.87 7.68 5.10
C ARG A 18 6.96 7.28 4.12
N LEU A 19 6.63 6.38 3.21
CA LEU A 19 7.50 5.85 2.17
C LEU A 19 6.81 6.01 0.82
N GLU A 20 7.62 6.20 -0.22
CA GLU A 20 7.19 6.17 -1.60
C GLU A 20 7.98 5.09 -2.31
N ILE A 21 7.33 3.96 -2.59
CA ILE A 21 8.00 2.80 -3.19
C ILE A 21 7.91 2.94 -4.72
N PRO A 22 9.02 3.10 -5.47
CA PRO A 22 8.96 3.28 -6.91
C PRO A 22 8.32 2.08 -7.61
N VAL A 23 7.31 2.33 -8.45
CA VAL A 23 6.59 1.29 -9.22
C VAL A 23 7.04 1.28 -10.68
N ALA A 24 7.07 2.46 -11.31
CA ALA A 24 7.47 2.62 -12.70
C ALA A 24 7.90 4.06 -12.97
N ARG A 25 8.64 4.24 -14.07
CA ARG A 25 8.98 5.55 -14.61
C ARG A 25 8.09 5.84 -15.82
N LEU A 26 7.39 6.96 -15.80
CA LEU A 26 6.55 7.42 -16.90
C LEU A 26 7.41 7.91 -18.08
N VAL A 27 6.79 8.10 -19.24
CA VAL A 27 7.45 8.66 -20.43
C VAL A 27 7.97 10.08 -20.22
N THR A 28 7.39 10.80 -19.26
CA THR A 28 7.83 12.12 -18.80
C THR A 28 9.00 12.06 -17.83
N GLU A 29 9.60 10.89 -17.65
CA GLU A 29 10.64 10.57 -16.68
C GLU A 29 10.25 10.67 -15.20
N THR A 30 9.01 11.06 -14.90
CA THR A 30 8.45 11.09 -13.55
C THR A 30 8.34 9.67 -12.97
N TRP A 31 8.78 9.49 -11.73
CA TRP A 31 8.53 8.26 -10.99
C TRP A 31 7.09 8.24 -10.48
N LEU A 32 6.40 7.14 -10.77
CA LEU A 32 5.18 6.80 -10.06
C LEU A 32 5.53 5.86 -8.92
N SER A 33 5.12 6.24 -7.72
CA SER A 33 5.44 5.54 -6.49
C SER A 33 4.18 5.13 -5.74
N LEU A 34 4.24 3.99 -5.06
CA LEU A 34 3.21 3.51 -4.15
C LEU A 34 3.34 4.26 -2.81
N PRO A 35 2.34 5.05 -2.39
CA PRO A 35 2.38 5.72 -1.10
C PRO A 35 2.10 4.70 0.01
N VAL A 36 3.07 4.55 0.92
CA VAL A 36 2.98 3.63 2.05
C VAL A 36 3.23 4.39 3.34
N GLU A 37 2.38 4.16 4.33
CA GLU A 37 2.58 4.72 5.66
C GLU A 37 2.69 3.60 6.69
N VAL A 38 3.82 3.57 7.39
CA VAL A 38 4.13 2.55 8.39
C VAL A 38 4.03 3.18 9.77
N VAL A 39 3.22 2.59 10.64
CA VAL A 39 3.13 2.94 12.05
C VAL A 39 3.60 1.74 12.88
N ASN A 40 4.85 1.77 13.31
CA ASN A 40 5.44 0.71 14.12
C ASN A 40 5.27 1.05 15.61
N GLY A 41 4.39 0.33 16.30
CA GLY A 41 4.11 0.54 17.72
C GLY A 41 5.30 0.22 18.62
N LYS A 42 5.32 0.75 19.84
CA LYS A 42 6.34 0.35 20.84
C LYS A 42 6.07 -1.06 21.40
N ARG A 43 4.79 -1.39 21.57
CA ARG A 43 4.36 -2.61 22.25
C ARG A 43 4.20 -3.77 21.26
N PRO A 44 4.51 -5.03 21.66
CA PRO A 44 4.30 -6.19 20.82
C PRO A 44 2.84 -6.32 20.37
N GLY A 45 2.65 -6.84 19.16
CA GLY A 45 1.34 -7.07 18.55
C GLY A 45 1.51 -7.56 17.11
N PRO A 46 0.42 -7.82 16.38
CA PRO A 46 0.48 -8.26 14.99
C PRO A 46 0.97 -7.14 14.06
N THR A 47 1.58 -7.52 12.94
CA THR A 47 1.76 -6.65 11.79
C THR A 47 0.57 -6.84 10.85
N ILE A 48 -0.16 -5.75 10.59
CA ILE A 48 -1.33 -5.75 9.72
C ILE A 48 -1.13 -4.78 8.57
N TRP A 49 -1.70 -5.09 7.41
CA TRP A 49 -1.83 -4.11 6.34
C TRP A 49 -3.27 -3.65 6.15
N LEU A 50 -3.40 -2.41 5.70
CA LEU A 50 -4.68 -1.80 5.36
C LEU A 50 -4.54 -1.10 4.01
N SER A 51 -5.32 -1.49 3.01
CA SER A 51 -5.25 -0.86 1.69
C SER A 51 -6.61 -0.60 1.07
N ALA A 52 -6.62 0.29 0.09
CA ALA A 52 -7.80 0.69 -0.68
C ALA A 52 -7.42 1.10 -2.10
N ALA A 53 -8.43 1.46 -2.89
CA ALA A 53 -8.30 1.89 -4.28
C ALA A 53 -7.45 0.92 -5.11
N VAL A 54 -7.90 -0.35 -5.13
CA VAL A 54 -7.42 -1.31 -6.15
C VAL A 54 -8.03 -0.94 -7.50
N HIS A 55 -9.22 -0.35 -7.50
CA HIS A 55 -9.72 0.47 -8.60
C HIS A 55 -9.54 1.96 -8.26
N GLY A 56 -9.22 2.79 -9.25
CA GLY A 56 -8.85 4.19 -9.04
C GLY A 56 -9.99 5.12 -8.66
N ASP A 57 -11.22 4.65 -8.79
CA ASP A 57 -12.48 5.36 -8.52
C ASP A 57 -13.05 5.06 -7.12
N GLU A 58 -12.45 4.15 -6.35
CA GLU A 58 -12.88 3.75 -4.99
C GLU A 58 -12.33 4.69 -3.91
N LEU A 59 -12.83 5.94 -3.88
CA LEU A 59 -12.32 6.99 -3.00
C LEU A 59 -12.68 6.80 -1.52
N ASN A 60 -13.74 6.07 -1.20
CA ASN A 60 -14.23 5.94 0.18
C ASN A 60 -13.20 5.22 1.06
N GLY A 61 -12.62 4.14 0.54
CA GLY A 61 -11.56 3.40 1.24
C GLY A 61 -10.33 4.26 1.52
N VAL A 62 -9.95 5.14 0.60
CA VAL A 62 -8.81 6.07 0.78
C VAL A 62 -9.05 6.99 1.98
N GLU A 63 -10.24 7.57 2.09
CA GLU A 63 -10.60 8.46 3.20
C GLU A 63 -10.68 7.72 4.54
N ILE A 64 -11.23 6.50 4.55
CA ILE A 64 -11.26 5.66 5.76
C ILE A 64 -9.84 5.41 6.29
N ILE A 65 -8.91 5.04 5.40
CA ILE A 65 -7.52 4.80 5.77
C ILE A 65 -6.87 6.07 6.32
N ARG A 66 -7.13 7.21 5.69
CA ARG A 66 -6.64 8.52 6.16
C ARG A 66 -7.11 8.80 7.59
N GLN A 67 -8.41 8.62 7.88
CA GLN A 67 -8.95 8.81 9.22
C GLN A 67 -8.38 7.83 10.25
N VAL A 68 -8.13 6.58 9.86
CA VAL A 68 -7.47 5.59 10.71
C VAL A 68 -6.06 6.05 11.07
N LEU A 69 -5.27 6.50 10.08
CA LEU A 69 -3.91 7.00 10.29
C LEU A 69 -3.86 8.27 11.15
N ASP A 70 -4.88 9.14 11.08
CA ASP A 70 -4.97 10.33 11.92
C ASP A 70 -5.22 9.99 13.40
N ARG A 71 -5.89 8.85 13.67
CA ARG A 71 -6.25 8.41 15.03
C ARG A 71 -5.19 7.53 15.68
N ILE A 72 -4.29 6.94 14.90
CA ILE A 72 -3.26 6.03 15.39
C ILE A 72 -1.93 6.78 15.58
N SER A 73 -1.30 6.56 16.74
CA SER A 73 0.07 7.01 17.01
C SER A 73 0.96 5.82 17.35
N ALA A 74 2.21 5.85 16.87
CA ALA A 74 3.20 4.82 17.16
C ALA A 74 3.50 4.67 18.67
N ALA A 75 3.27 5.74 19.44
CA ALA A 75 3.43 5.73 20.90
C ALA A 75 2.44 4.79 21.60
N ASN A 76 1.19 4.74 21.12
CA ASN A 76 0.09 4.01 21.78
C ASN A 76 -0.34 2.74 21.04
N PHE A 77 0.17 2.51 19.83
CA PHE A 77 -0.15 1.33 19.03
C PHE A 77 0.57 0.06 19.51
N HIS A 78 -0.11 -1.09 19.43
CA HIS A 78 0.44 -2.41 19.72
C HIS A 78 0.55 -3.18 18.40
N GLY A 79 1.76 -3.57 18.02
CA GLY A 79 2.01 -4.16 16.70
C GLY A 79 2.49 -3.14 15.68
N CYS A 80 2.28 -3.42 14.40
CA CYS A 80 2.67 -2.56 13.29
C CYS A 80 1.52 -2.47 12.26
N LEU A 81 1.22 -1.26 11.80
CA LEU A 81 0.26 -1.01 10.72
C LEU A 81 1.02 -0.54 9.49
N ILE A 82 0.82 -1.22 8.35
CA ILE A 82 1.30 -0.80 7.04
C ILE A 82 0.10 -0.39 6.20
N ALA A 83 -0.13 0.91 6.08
CA ALA A 83 -1.23 1.46 5.32
C ALA A 83 -0.80 1.80 3.89
N VAL A 84 -1.58 1.37 2.91
CA VAL A 84 -1.39 1.69 1.49
C VAL A 84 -2.71 2.25 0.97
N PRO A 85 -2.96 3.57 1.15
CA PRO A 85 -4.26 4.16 0.87
C PRO A 85 -4.68 3.99 -0.60
N ILE A 86 -3.70 3.99 -1.52
CA ILE A 86 -3.94 3.90 -2.95
C ILE A 86 -3.04 2.82 -3.52
N VAL A 87 -3.61 1.67 -3.88
CA VAL A 87 -2.83 0.59 -4.52
C VAL A 87 -2.67 0.86 -6.01
N ASN A 88 -3.75 1.15 -6.72
CA ASN A 88 -3.73 1.50 -8.15
C ASN A 88 -3.48 3.00 -8.35
N VAL A 89 -2.24 3.43 -8.11
CA VAL A 89 -1.85 4.86 -8.23
C VAL A 89 -2.12 5.41 -9.63
N PHE A 90 -1.98 4.59 -10.67
CA PHE A 90 -2.30 5.01 -12.04
C PHE A 90 -3.79 5.27 -12.21
N GLY A 91 -4.62 4.28 -11.87
CA GLY A 91 -6.07 4.39 -11.95
C GLY A 91 -6.57 5.56 -11.12
N PHE A 92 -5.99 5.81 -9.94
CA PHE A 92 -6.40 6.92 -9.08
C PHE A 92 -6.19 8.29 -9.72
N VAL A 93 -5.05 8.51 -10.37
CA VAL A 93 -4.78 9.77 -11.09
C VAL A 93 -5.72 9.95 -12.28
N GLU A 94 -6.07 8.86 -12.97
CA GLU A 94 -6.95 8.87 -14.14
C GLU A 94 -8.45 8.71 -13.78
N GLN A 95 -8.79 8.58 -12.49
CA GLN A 95 -10.14 8.22 -12.00
C GLN A 95 -10.73 7.00 -12.75
N SER A 96 -9.90 5.98 -12.92
CA SER A 96 -10.17 4.80 -13.74
C SER A 96 -10.01 3.52 -12.94
N ARG A 97 -10.89 2.56 -13.23
CA ARG A 97 -10.79 1.18 -12.74
C ARG A 97 -9.49 0.49 -13.19
N TYR A 98 -9.02 0.83 -14.38
CA TYR A 98 -7.94 0.10 -15.06
C TYR A 98 -6.61 0.83 -14.95
N LEU A 99 -5.52 0.07 -15.08
CA LEU A 99 -4.20 0.64 -15.36
C LEU A 99 -4.11 1.13 -16.83
N PRO A 100 -3.08 1.92 -17.19
CA PRO A 100 -2.89 2.43 -18.55
C PRO A 100 -2.80 1.33 -19.62
N ASP A 101 -2.39 0.12 -19.23
CA ASP A 101 -2.39 -1.08 -20.10
C ASP A 101 -3.78 -1.75 -20.21
N ARG A 102 -4.84 -1.07 -19.75
CA ARG A 102 -6.25 -1.51 -19.68
C ARG A 102 -6.46 -2.77 -18.85
N ARG A 103 -5.52 -3.10 -17.98
CA ARG A 103 -5.64 -4.28 -17.10
C ARG A 103 -6.24 -3.89 -15.76
N ASP A 104 -7.04 -4.82 -15.25
CA ASP A 104 -7.59 -4.78 -13.91
C ASP A 104 -6.53 -5.28 -12.93
N LEU A 105 -6.22 -4.45 -11.92
CA LEU A 105 -5.23 -4.79 -10.90
C LEU A 105 -5.68 -5.96 -10.04
N ASN A 106 -6.97 -6.03 -9.70
CA ASN A 106 -7.54 -7.09 -8.86
C ASN A 106 -7.37 -8.48 -9.51
N ARG A 107 -7.39 -8.53 -10.85
CA ARG A 107 -7.15 -9.75 -11.63
C ARG A 107 -5.68 -10.07 -11.85
N SER A 108 -4.78 -9.19 -11.42
CA SER A 108 -3.35 -9.30 -11.65
C SER A 108 -2.58 -9.85 -10.45
N PHE A 109 -3.21 -9.99 -9.28
CA PHE A 109 -2.61 -10.62 -8.10
C PHE A 109 -2.39 -12.14 -8.29
N PRO A 110 -1.30 -12.72 -7.76
CA PRO A 110 -0.23 -12.09 -6.96
C PRO A 110 0.83 -11.37 -7.81
N GLY A 111 0.71 -11.36 -9.14
CA GLY A 111 1.60 -10.63 -10.03
C GLY A 111 2.88 -11.35 -10.42
N SER A 112 3.70 -10.67 -11.23
CA SER A 112 5.01 -11.11 -11.69
C SER A 112 5.94 -9.92 -11.92
N PRO A 113 7.22 -10.00 -11.52
CA PRO A 113 8.19 -8.91 -11.69
C PRO A 113 8.50 -8.63 -13.17
N ARG A 114 8.26 -9.61 -14.06
CA ARG A 114 8.44 -9.47 -15.51
C ARG A 114 7.13 -9.37 -16.29
N GLY A 115 6.01 -9.24 -15.57
CA GLY A 115 4.68 -9.15 -16.18
C GLY A 115 4.36 -7.76 -16.72
N SER A 116 3.07 -7.57 -17.01
CA SER A 116 2.51 -6.26 -17.36
C SER A 116 2.66 -5.25 -16.22
N LEU A 117 2.31 -3.98 -16.44
CA LEU A 117 2.41 -2.95 -15.41
C LEU A 117 1.56 -3.33 -14.18
N ALA A 118 0.32 -3.76 -14.41
CA ALA A 118 -0.57 -4.25 -13.36
C ALA A 118 0.03 -5.45 -12.60
N SER A 119 0.65 -6.38 -13.32
CA SER A 119 1.28 -7.57 -12.75
C SER A 119 2.52 -7.23 -11.92
N ARG A 120 3.33 -6.25 -12.32
CA ARG A 120 4.48 -5.78 -11.55
C ARG A 120 4.07 -5.03 -10.29
N LEU A 121 3.03 -4.19 -10.37
CA LEU A 121 2.46 -3.50 -9.22
C LEU A 121 1.88 -4.49 -8.21
N ALA A 122 1.09 -5.46 -8.67
CA ALA A 122 0.57 -6.52 -7.83
C ALA A 122 1.71 -7.32 -7.15
N HIS A 123 2.76 -7.66 -7.90
CA HIS A 123 3.93 -8.33 -7.35
C HIS A 123 4.62 -7.51 -6.26
N LEU A 124 4.89 -6.23 -6.52
CA LEU A 124 5.51 -5.31 -5.57
C LEU A 124 4.67 -5.21 -4.28
N PHE A 125 3.36 -5.05 -4.39
CA PHE A 125 2.46 -5.01 -3.24
C PHE A 125 2.51 -6.31 -2.43
N MET A 126 2.51 -7.46 -3.11
CA MET A 126 2.61 -8.76 -2.44
C MET A 126 3.96 -8.94 -1.72
N THR A 127 5.06 -8.54 -2.34
CA THR A 127 6.41 -8.73 -1.79
C THR A 127 6.73 -7.74 -0.67
N GLU A 128 6.42 -6.46 -0.85
CA GLU A 128 6.80 -5.42 0.11
C GLU A 128 5.79 -5.23 1.23
N ILE A 129 4.52 -5.54 1.02
CA ILE A 129 3.44 -5.25 1.97
C ILE A 129 2.85 -6.55 2.54
N VAL A 130 2.23 -7.37 1.69
CA VAL A 130 1.46 -8.53 2.16
C VAL A 130 2.35 -9.56 2.85
N SER A 131 3.52 -9.86 2.28
CA SER A 131 4.46 -10.85 2.85
C SER A 131 4.98 -10.49 4.24
N ARG A 132 4.88 -9.21 4.63
CA ARG A 132 5.37 -8.68 5.91
C ARG A 132 4.33 -8.71 7.02
N CYS A 133 3.10 -9.11 6.71
CA CYS A 133 1.94 -9.01 7.61
C CYS A 133 1.33 -10.38 7.91
N GLN A 134 0.69 -10.49 9.06
CA GLN A 134 -0.10 -11.67 9.44
C GLN A 134 -1.56 -11.58 8.98
N LEU A 135 -2.09 -10.35 8.83
CA LEU A 135 -3.47 -10.10 8.42
C LEU A 135 -3.56 -8.84 7.55
N GLY A 136 -4.55 -8.83 6.66
CA GLY A 136 -4.83 -7.73 5.75
C GLY A 136 -6.29 -7.33 5.74
N LEU A 137 -6.57 -6.05 5.57
CA LEU A 137 -7.90 -5.51 5.26
C LEU A 137 -7.82 -4.71 3.97
N LEU A 138 -8.65 -5.09 3.00
CA LEU A 138 -8.82 -4.38 1.73
C LEU A 138 -10.20 -3.74 1.71
N SER A 139 -10.24 -2.41 1.57
CA SER A 139 -11.49 -1.71 1.28
C SER A 139 -11.80 -1.82 -0.21
N MET A 140 -13.01 -2.25 -0.53
CA MET A 140 -13.56 -2.29 -1.88
C MET A 140 -14.89 -1.55 -1.85
N ASP A 141 -15.15 -0.68 -2.82
CA ASP A 141 -16.49 -0.11 -2.96
C ASP A 141 -17.34 -1.10 -3.76
N GLY A 142 -18.63 -1.20 -3.42
CA GLY A 142 -19.55 -2.07 -4.15
C GLY A 142 -19.93 -1.42 -5.49
N ASP A 143 -19.61 -2.09 -6.60
CA ASP A 143 -20.22 -1.84 -7.92
C ASP A 143 -21.75 -2.12 -7.88
#